data_AF-A0A651DXE9-F1
#
_entry.id   AF-A0A651DXE9-F1
#
_cell.length_a   1.000
_cell.length_b   1.000
_cell.length_c   1.000
_cell.angle_alpha   90.00
_cell.angle_beta   90.00
_cell.angle_gamma   90.00
#
_symmetry.space_group_name_H-M   'P 1'
#
loop_
_entity.id
_entity.type
_entity.pdbx_description
1 polymer ?
#
loop_
_entity_poly.entity_id
_entity_poly.type
_entity_poly.pdbx_seq_one_letter_code
_entity_poly.pdbx_strand_id
1 'polypeptide(L)'
;MLCEVCSKSVKTRRTIQRYFKVETHHICERCYRKHPIIPSHRTIPIEEGVMQLTVLVRHRRRTSPLAHMSFLKPYIIHHVRHVHDHLLLYFDEMDEAIMAMLDLLKLGHLHVIALYENRVEKKEKNHEI
;
A
#
# COMPACT_ATOMS: atom_id res chain seq x y z
N MET A 1 14.16 -2.59 17.44
CA MET A 1 13.84 -1.84 16.21
C MET A 1 13.14 -0.53 16.59
N LEU A 2 13.39 0.53 15.84
CA LEU A 2 12.69 1.81 15.99
C LEU A 2 11.46 1.82 15.08
N CYS A 3 10.40 2.50 15.50
CA CYS A 3 9.21 2.68 14.68
C CYS A 3 9.45 3.72 13.57
N GLU A 4 9.20 3.37 12.32
CA GLU A 4 9.35 4.24 11.13
C GLU A 4 8.40 5.44 11.09
N VAL A 5 7.49 5.56 12.06
CA VAL A 5 6.53 6.68 12.18
C VAL A 5 6.89 7.64 13.31
N CYS A 6 7.38 7.13 14.44
CA CYS A 6 7.63 7.96 15.64
C CYS A 6 9.06 7.87 16.18
N SER A 7 9.91 7.07 15.55
CA SER A 7 11.30 6.81 15.92
C SER A 7 11.50 6.30 17.36
N LYS A 8 10.42 5.85 18.02
CA LYS A 8 10.47 5.25 19.35
C LYS A 8 10.74 3.76 19.25
N SER A 9 11.45 3.23 20.25
CA SER A 9 11.68 1.79 20.37
C SER A 9 10.35 1.02 20.42
N VAL A 10 10.20 0.06 19.52
CA VAL A 10 9.05 -0.85 19.49
C VAL A 10 9.21 -1.83 20.66
N LYS A 11 8.41 -1.65 21.72
CA LYS A 11 8.38 -2.58 22.85
C LYS A 11 7.46 -3.75 22.53
N THR A 12 8.05 -4.90 22.22
CA THR A 12 7.34 -6.12 21.86
C THR A 12 7.02 -6.92 23.12
N ARG A 13 5.76 -7.26 23.39
CA ARG A 13 5.42 -8.18 24.50
C ARG A 13 5.79 -9.60 24.10
N ARG A 14 6.89 -10.13 24.64
CA ARG A 14 7.28 -11.53 24.43
C ARG A 14 6.43 -12.43 25.32
N THR A 15 5.72 -13.36 24.71
CA THR A 15 5.12 -14.51 25.40
C THR A 15 5.94 -15.75 25.08
N ILE A 16 5.82 -16.82 25.88
CA ILE A 16 6.55 -18.10 25.66
C ILE A 16 6.37 -18.58 24.21
N GLN A 17 5.16 -18.45 23.65
CA GLN A 17 4.82 -18.84 22.28
C GLN A 17 5.43 -17.95 21.19
N ARG A 18 5.86 -16.72 21.52
CA ARG A 18 6.43 -15.74 20.57
C ARG A 18 7.90 -15.46 20.85
N TYR A 19 8.51 -16.15 21.80
CA TYR A 19 9.88 -15.88 22.24
C TYR A 19 10.91 -16.04 21.10
N PHE A 20 10.71 -17.03 20.24
CA PHE A 20 11.55 -17.30 19.07
C PHE A 20 11.05 -16.66 17.77
N LYS A 21 9.90 -15.96 17.80
CA LYS A 21 9.39 -15.28 16.60
C LYS A 21 10.08 -13.93 16.46
N VAL A 22 10.77 -13.74 15.35
CA VAL A 22 11.32 -12.43 14.98
C VAL A 22 10.16 -11.54 14.57
N GLU A 23 9.91 -10.46 15.33
CA GLU A 23 8.98 -9.42 14.90
C GLU A 23 9.68 -8.53 13.87
N THR A 24 9.10 -8.46 12.67
CA THR A 24 9.62 -7.72 11.50
C THR A 24 8.75 -6.50 11.18
N HIS A 25 7.93 -6.03 12.13
CA HIS A 25 7.06 -4.88 11.92
C HIS A 25 7.84 -3.58 12.13
N HIS A 26 7.84 -2.74 11.10
CA HIS A 26 8.48 -1.43 11.12
C HIS A 26 7.63 -0.33 11.79
N ILE A 27 6.40 -0.66 12.20
CA ILE A 27 5.47 0.27 12.86
C ILE A 27 5.07 -0.26 14.26
N CYS A 28 5.05 0.62 15.26
CA CYS A 28 4.57 0.26 16.59
C CYS A 28 3.04 0.22 16.65
N GLU A 29 2.47 -0.57 17.57
CA GLU A 29 1.01 -0.70 17.71
C GLU A 29 0.29 0.65 17.89
N ARG A 30 0.89 1.58 18.63
CA ARG A 30 0.34 2.93 18.83
C ARG A 30 0.23 3.70 17.51
N CYS A 31 1.25 3.61 16.66
CA CYS A 31 1.25 4.27 15.35
C CYS A 31 0.31 3.55 14.39
N TYR A 32 0.28 2.22 14.40
CA TYR A 32 -0.65 1.43 13.59
C TYR A 32 -2.12 1.76 13.90
N ARG A 33 -2.50 1.92 15.18
CA ARG A 33 -3.87 2.37 15.54
C ARG A 33 -4.24 3.73 14.97
N LYS A 34 -3.27 4.63 14.78
CA LYS A 34 -3.48 5.96 14.19
C LYS A 34 -3.46 5.97 12.66
N HIS A 35 -2.74 5.01 12.08
CA HIS A 35 -2.53 4.85 10.65
C HIS A 35 -2.80 3.38 10.29
N PRO A 36 -4.06 2.92 10.39
CA PRO A 36 -4.38 1.53 10.08
C PRO A 36 -4.27 1.30 8.57
N ILE A 37 -3.97 0.05 8.20
CA ILE A 37 -4.08 -0.40 6.81
C ILE A 37 -5.55 -0.69 6.54
N ILE A 38 -6.13 0.14 5.70
CA ILE A 38 -7.51 0.00 5.23
C ILE A 38 -7.42 -0.05 3.71
N PRO A 39 -7.26 -1.27 3.15
CA PRO A 39 -6.99 -1.41 1.74
C PRO A 39 -8.23 -0.97 0.95
N SER A 40 -7.99 -0.26 -0.15
CA SER A 40 -9.01 0.00 -1.16
C SER A 40 -8.61 -0.61 -2.48
N HIS A 41 -9.55 -1.25 -3.13
CA HIS A 41 -9.38 -1.88 -4.42
C HIS A 41 -10.18 -1.11 -5.47
N ARG A 42 -9.59 -0.91 -6.66
CA ARG A 42 -10.26 -0.32 -7.81
C ARG A 42 -9.82 -1.02 -9.09
N THR A 43 -10.76 -1.12 -10.02
CA THR A 43 -10.51 -1.66 -11.35
C THR A 43 -10.54 -0.50 -12.34
N ILE A 44 -9.48 -0.34 -13.10
CA ILE A 44 -9.27 0.81 -13.99
C ILE A 44 -9.02 0.25 -15.39
N PRO A 45 -9.85 0.61 -16.40
CA PRO A 45 -9.59 0.20 -17.76
C PRO A 45 -8.33 0.92 -18.29
N ILE A 46 -7.48 0.19 -19.01
CA ILE A 46 -6.27 0.68 -19.68
C ILE A 46 -6.29 0.19 -21.13
N GLU A 47 -5.50 0.80 -22.02
CA GLU A 47 -5.63 0.58 -23.47
C GLU A 47 -5.64 -0.90 -23.89
N GLU A 48 -4.75 -1.72 -23.34
CA GLU A 48 -4.64 -3.16 -23.68
C GLU A 48 -5.05 -4.10 -22.56
N GLY A 49 -5.92 -3.65 -21.64
CA GLY A 49 -6.41 -4.55 -20.59
C GLY A 49 -7.09 -3.85 -19.44
N VAL A 50 -6.83 -4.39 -18.26
CA VAL A 50 -7.46 -3.94 -17.01
C VAL A 50 -6.40 -3.87 -15.94
N MET A 51 -6.37 -2.77 -15.21
CA MET A 51 -5.54 -2.57 -14.04
C MET A 51 -6.35 -2.75 -12.76
N GLN A 52 -5.98 -3.76 -11.99
CA GLN A 52 -6.48 -4.00 -10.64
C GLN A 52 -5.56 -3.30 -9.64
N LEU A 53 -5.95 -2.12 -9.17
CA LEU A 53 -5.18 -1.31 -8.23
C LEU A 53 -5.65 -1.56 -6.79
N THR A 54 -4.72 -2.01 -5.95
CA THR A 54 -4.91 -2.14 -4.50
C THR A 54 -4.02 -1.13 -3.78
N VAL A 55 -4.63 -0.18 -3.08
CA VAL A 55 -3.94 0.82 -2.24
C VAL A 55 -4.10 0.42 -0.78
N LEU A 56 -3.00 0.23 -0.03
CA LEU A 56 -3.07 -0.22 1.36
C LEU A 56 -3.44 0.90 2.36
N VAL A 57 -2.98 2.12 2.09
CA VAL A 57 -3.20 3.30 2.93
C VAL A 57 -3.66 4.47 2.07
N ARG A 58 -4.92 4.89 2.22
CA ARG A 58 -5.53 5.94 1.38
C ARG A 58 -4.87 7.31 1.45
N HIS A 59 -4.27 7.67 2.60
CA HIS A 59 -3.70 9.00 2.79
C HIS A 59 -2.27 8.89 3.26
N ARG A 60 -1.35 9.47 2.48
CA ARG A 60 0.00 9.74 2.93
C ARG A 60 -0.02 10.86 3.95
N ARG A 61 -0.24 10.52 5.22
CA ARG A 61 0.28 11.33 6.32
C ARG A 61 1.81 11.17 6.29
N ARG A 62 2.58 12.21 6.58
CA ARG A 62 4.07 12.28 6.57
C ARG A 62 4.74 11.11 7.32
N THR A 63 4.67 9.91 6.75
CA THR A 63 5.05 8.64 7.35
C THR A 63 5.84 7.88 6.30
N SER A 64 6.96 7.31 6.72
CA SER A 64 7.83 6.53 5.84
C SER A 64 7.06 5.34 5.27
N PRO A 65 7.12 5.09 3.95
CA PRO A 65 6.47 3.92 3.37
C PRO A 65 6.92 2.59 3.95
N LEU A 66 8.17 2.53 4.41
CA LEU A 66 8.74 1.39 5.12
C LEU A 66 7.90 0.95 6.32
N ALA A 67 7.18 1.87 6.97
CA ALA A 67 6.30 1.57 8.10
C ALA A 67 5.23 0.51 7.76
N HIS A 68 4.71 0.52 6.53
CA HIS A 68 3.63 -0.37 6.10
C HIS A 68 4.08 -1.49 5.17
N MET A 69 5.35 -1.49 4.74
CA MET A 69 5.92 -2.52 3.86
C MET A 69 5.79 -3.95 4.44
N SER A 70 5.84 -4.10 5.77
CA SER A 70 5.69 -5.41 6.44
C SER A 70 4.33 -6.09 6.19
N PHE A 71 3.35 -5.36 5.65
CA PHE A 71 2.00 -5.86 5.40
C PHE A 71 1.73 -6.20 3.93
N LEU A 72 2.75 -6.11 3.07
CA LEU A 72 2.62 -6.42 1.64
C LEU A 72 2.45 -7.92 1.36
N LYS A 73 3.08 -8.77 2.19
CA LYS A 73 3.17 -10.23 1.99
C LYS A 73 1.83 -10.92 1.65
N PRO A 74 0.70 -10.66 2.35
CA PRO A 74 -0.58 -11.31 2.03
C PRO A 74 -1.07 -11.01 0.61
N TYR A 75 -0.82 -9.80 0.10
CA TYR A 75 -1.25 -9.37 -1.23
C TYR A 75 -0.42 -10.02 -2.34
N ILE A 76 0.89 -10.15 -2.12
CA ILE A 76 1.76 -10.90 -3.03
C ILE A 76 1.35 -12.37 -3.07
N ILE A 77 1.12 -12.99 -1.90
CA ILE A 77 0.67 -14.38 -1.83
C ILE A 77 -0.67 -14.56 -2.55
N HIS A 78 -1.60 -13.62 -2.37
CA HIS A 78 -2.88 -13.65 -3.07
C HIS A 78 -2.70 -13.61 -4.59
N HIS A 79 -1.85 -12.70 -5.10
CA HIS A 79 -1.53 -12.63 -6.52
C HIS A 79 -0.99 -13.98 -7.02
N VAL A 80 0.09 -14.49 -6.41
CA VAL A 80 0.74 -15.74 -6.84
C VAL A 80 -0.22 -16.94 -6.86
N ARG A 81 -1.21 -16.97 -5.94
CA ARG A 81 -2.15 -18.09 -5.82
C ARG A 81 -3.39 -18.00 -6.68
N HIS A 82 -3.82 -16.79 -7.05
CA HIS A 82 -5.16 -16.57 -7.61
C HIS A 82 -5.18 -15.72 -8.87
N VAL A 83 -4.08 -15.03 -9.19
CA VAL A 83 -3.99 -14.11 -10.34
C VAL A 83 -2.80 -14.55 -11.18
N HIS A 84 -3.07 -15.25 -12.29
CA HIS A 84 -2.03 -15.83 -13.13
C HIS A 84 -1.79 -15.03 -14.42
N ASP A 85 -2.80 -14.29 -14.90
CA ASP A 85 -2.77 -13.62 -16.20
C ASP A 85 -2.51 -12.10 -16.10
N HIS A 86 -2.09 -11.60 -14.94
CA HIS A 86 -1.78 -10.18 -14.75
C HIS A 86 -0.32 -10.00 -14.36
N LEU A 87 0.31 -8.93 -14.86
CA LEU A 87 1.62 -8.52 -14.39
C LEU A 87 1.50 -7.86 -13.01
N LEU A 88 2.21 -8.39 -12.01
CA LEU A 88 2.29 -7.79 -10.68
C LEU A 88 3.26 -6.62 -10.67
N LEU A 89 2.78 -5.43 -10.28
CA LEU A 89 3.63 -4.27 -10.00
C LEU A 89 3.41 -3.78 -8.57
N TYR A 90 4.50 -3.33 -7.96
CA TYR A 90 4.49 -2.77 -6.61
C TYR A 90 5.08 -1.35 -6.62
N PHE A 91 4.39 -0.43 -5.96
CA PHE A 91 4.85 0.94 -5.75
C PHE A 91 4.71 1.35 -4.29
N ASP A 92 5.66 2.12 -3.78
CA ASP A 92 5.47 2.78 -2.48
C ASP A 92 4.34 3.81 -2.59
N GLU A 93 4.36 4.63 -3.64
CA GLU A 93 3.39 5.68 -3.89
C GLU A 93 2.86 5.59 -5.32
N MET A 94 1.54 5.67 -5.46
CA MET A 94 0.87 5.76 -6.75
C MET A 94 0.34 7.18 -6.96
N ASP A 95 0.70 7.79 -8.08
CA ASP A 95 0.21 9.11 -8.51
C ASP A 95 -0.31 9.06 -9.95
N GLU A 96 -0.87 10.18 -10.43
CA GLU A 96 -1.43 10.27 -11.79
C GLU A 96 -0.37 10.09 -12.89
N ALA A 97 0.89 10.44 -12.62
CA ALA A 97 1.97 10.33 -13.60
C ALA A 97 2.37 8.85 -13.82
N ILE A 98 2.51 8.08 -12.74
CA ILE A 98 2.76 6.63 -12.81
C ILE A 98 1.59 5.94 -13.49
N MET A 99 0.35 6.32 -13.16
CA MET A 99 -0.85 5.77 -13.78
C MET A 99 -0.88 5.99 -15.29
N ALA A 100 -0.59 7.22 -15.74
CA ALA A 100 -0.52 7.55 -17.17
C ALA A 100 0.61 6.80 -17.88
N MET A 101 1.78 6.67 -17.23
CA MET A 101 2.89 5.90 -17.76
C MET A 101 2.52 4.42 -17.94
N LEU A 102 1.84 3.81 -16.96
CA LEU A 102 1.44 2.40 -17.04
C LEU A 102 0.44 2.13 -18.17
N ASP A 103 -0.46 3.07 -18.44
CA ASP A 103 -1.41 3.00 -19.56
C ASP A 103 -0.68 3.05 -20.92
N LEU A 104 0.30 3.94 -21.04
CA LEU A 104 1.12 4.10 -22.26
C LEU A 104 2.00 2.90 -22.58
N LEU A 105 2.42 2.13 -21.56
CA LEU A 105 3.33 0.99 -21.75
C LEU A 105 2.66 -0.26 -22.34
N LYS A 106 1.31 -0.29 -22.42
CA LYS A 106 0.54 -1.39 -23.06
C LYS A 106 0.96 -2.78 -22.56
N LEU A 107 1.04 -2.94 -21.25
CA LEU A 107 1.55 -4.16 -20.61
C LEU A 107 0.49 -5.27 -20.45
N GLY A 108 -0.68 -5.15 -21.10
CA GLY A 108 -1.79 -6.06 -20.92
C GLY A 108 -2.52 -5.86 -19.58
N HIS A 109 -2.94 -6.95 -18.94
CA HIS A 109 -3.58 -6.91 -17.63
C HIS A 109 -2.57 -6.65 -16.50
N LEU A 110 -2.88 -5.72 -15.60
CA LEU A 110 -2.02 -5.33 -14.49
C LEU A 110 -2.68 -5.61 -13.15
N HIS A 111 -1.91 -6.15 -12.21
CA HIS A 111 -2.27 -6.17 -10.80
C HIS A 111 -1.27 -5.28 -10.07
N VAL A 112 -1.74 -4.13 -9.61
CA VAL A 112 -0.87 -3.12 -8.98
C VAL A 112 -1.18 -3.02 -7.50
N ILE A 113 -0.12 -3.09 -6.68
CA ILE A 113 -0.21 -2.87 -5.23
C ILE A 113 0.58 -1.62 -4.89
N ALA A 114 -0.10 -0.64 -4.29
CA ALA A 114 0.51 0.58 -3.80
C ALA A 114 0.39 0.68 -2.28
N LEU A 115 1.45 1.10 -1.58
CA LEU A 115 1.32 1.39 -0.15
C LEU A 115 0.44 2.62 0.07
N TYR A 116 0.65 3.68 -0.72
CA TYR A 116 -0.08 4.94 -0.62
C TYR A 116 -0.62 5.41 -1.98
N GLU A 117 -1.72 6.14 -1.94
CA GLU A 117 -2.22 6.91 -3.08
C GLU A 117 -1.92 8.39 -2.85
N ASN A 118 -1.17 9.00 -3.75
CA ASN A 118 -0.92 10.44 -3.73
C ASN A 118 -2.00 11.13 -4.56
N ARG A 119 -3.21 11.24 -3.99
CA ARG A 119 -4.19 12.20 -4.50
C ARG A 119 -3.77 13.57 -4.00
N VAL A 120 -3.26 14.41 -4.89
CA VAL A 120 -3.30 15.86 -4.67
C VAL A 120 -4.75 16.17 -4.34
N GLU A 121 -5.02 16.65 -3.13
CA GLU A 121 -6.35 17.12 -2.75
C GLU A 121 -6.76 18.17 -3.78
N LYS A 122 -7.53 17.77 -4.80
CA LYS A 122 -8.40 18.71 -5.50
C LYS A 122 -9.29 19.23 -4.40
N LYS A 123 -8.95 20.40 -3.86
CA LYS A 123 -9.89 21.21 -3.09
C LYS A 123 -11.13 21.29 -3.96
N GLU A 124 -12.17 20.53 -3.60
CA GLU A 124 -13.50 20.75 -4.10
C GLU A 124 -13.82 22.20 -3.74
N LYS A 125 -13.60 23.10 -4.69
CA LYS A 125 -14.25 24.40 -4.67
C LYS A 125 -15.70 24.08 -4.94
N ASN A 126 -16.46 23.83 -3.89
CA ASN A 126 -17.91 23.91 -3.92
C ASN A 126 -18.26 25.24 -4.58
N HIS A 127 -18.66 25.19 -5.85
CA HIS A 127 -19.50 26.24 -6.41
C HIS A 127 -20.89 25.88 -5.92
N GLU A 128 -21.26 26.49 -4.80
CA GLU A 128 -22.66 26.59 -4.38
C GLU A 128 -23.42 27.27 -5.54
N ILE A 129 -24.48 26.60 -5.98
CA ILE A 129 -25.49 27.11 -6.92
C ILE A 129 -26.41 28.04 -6.14
#